data_AF-A0AAN8GIE5-F1
#
_entry.id   AF-A0AAN8GIE5-F1
#
_cell.length_a   1.000
_cell.length_b   1.000
_cell.length_c   1.000
_cell.angle_alpha   90.00
_cell.angle_beta   90.00
_cell.angle_gamma   90.00
#
_symmetry.space_group_name_H-M   'P 1'
#
loop_
_entity.id
_entity.type
_entity.pdbx_description
1 polymer ?
#
loop_
_entity_poly.entity_id
_entity_poly.type
_entity_poly.pdbx_seq_one_letter_code
_entity_poly.pdbx_strand_id
1 'polypeptide(L)'
;MNLEKAHDVREVDTAAAGRGVWLVKVPKYLSEIWKESTPNSDVGKLKITRSKLPGQKPEVIFTAKDTGNDIPKDHKFVLTGVGTQNLVVFSKTPIFGENSTTGTKELVSEKIAVDGKVIQRAECRPIADEKYKKLKRYVSHYNSIRNTDITF
;
A
#
# COMPACT_ATOMS: atom_id res chain seq x y z
N MET A 1 41.25 -8.75 2.87
CA MET A 1 39.78 -8.69 2.71
C MET A 1 39.19 -8.65 4.11
N ASN A 2 38.73 -7.49 4.57
CA ASN A 2 38.13 -7.37 5.91
C ASN A 2 36.72 -7.97 5.87
N LEU A 3 36.64 -9.22 6.30
CA LEU A 3 35.43 -9.86 6.82
C LEU A 3 35.13 -9.17 8.17
N GLU A 4 33.86 -8.95 8.48
CA GLU A 4 33.35 -8.25 9.69
C GLU A 4 33.19 -6.72 9.59
N LYS A 5 32.27 -6.28 8.71
CA LYS A 5 31.32 -5.29 9.23
C LYS A 5 30.36 -6.05 10.15
N ALA A 6 30.76 -6.17 11.42
CA ALA A 6 29.90 -6.61 12.49
C ALA A 6 28.55 -5.90 12.37
N HIS A 7 27.47 -6.60 12.70
CA HIS A 7 26.14 -6.00 12.77
C HIS A 7 26.18 -4.82 13.75
N ASP A 8 26.32 -3.60 13.24
CA ASP A 8 26.18 -2.40 14.06
C ASP A 8 24.85 -2.49 14.80
N VAL A 9 24.92 -2.48 16.13
CA VAL A 9 23.73 -2.55 16.99
C VAL A 9 22.97 -1.25 16.78
N ARG A 10 21.95 -1.31 15.92
CA ARG A 10 21.06 -0.19 15.64
C ARG A 10 19.85 -0.30 16.54
N GLU A 11 19.58 0.77 17.29
CA GLU A 11 18.37 0.89 18.09
C GLU A 11 17.14 0.90 17.16
N VAL A 12 16.14 0.12 17.53
CA VAL A 12 14.85 0.06 16.83
C VAL A 12 13.80 0.67 17.74
N ASP A 13 13.17 1.75 17.27
CA ASP A 13 12.04 2.36 17.97
C ASP A 13 10.84 1.41 17.91
N THR A 14 10.34 0.98 19.08
CA THR A 14 9.22 0.03 19.18
C THR A 14 7.95 0.66 19.75
N ALA A 15 7.90 1.98 19.89
CA ALA A 15 6.77 2.67 20.53
C ALA A 15 5.42 2.36 19.87
N ALA A 16 5.38 2.14 18.55
CA ALA A 16 4.16 1.81 17.83
C ALA A 16 3.93 0.30 17.63
N ALA A 17 4.69 -0.59 18.28
CA ALA A 17 4.55 -2.04 18.12
C ALA A 17 3.15 -2.58 18.48
N GLY A 18 2.44 -1.93 19.40
CA GLY A 18 1.06 -2.26 19.76
C GLY A 18 0.00 -1.75 18.77
N ARG A 19 0.37 -0.89 17.80
CA ARG A 19 -0.57 -0.31 16.84
C ARG A 19 -1.03 -1.36 15.83
N GLY A 20 -2.33 -1.58 15.75
CA GLY A 20 -2.93 -2.45 14.75
C GLY A 20 -3.04 -1.75 13.38
N VAL A 21 -2.55 -2.39 12.33
CA VAL A 21 -2.64 -1.91 10.94
C VAL A 21 -3.30 -2.93 10.02
N TRP A 22 -3.81 -2.45 8.89
CA TRP A 22 -4.41 -3.29 7.85
C TRP A 22 -3.45 -3.42 6.67
N LEU A 23 -3.29 -4.63 6.16
CA LEU A 23 -2.56 -4.90 4.93
C LEU A 23 -3.55 -5.15 3.79
N VAL A 24 -3.64 -4.20 2.85
CA VAL A 24 -4.61 -4.25 1.76
C VAL A 24 -3.90 -4.43 0.43
N LYS A 25 -4.25 -5.49 -0.31
CA LYS A 25 -3.87 -5.63 -1.71
C LYS A 25 -4.81 -4.80 -2.58
N VAL A 26 -4.27 -3.94 -3.43
CA VAL A 26 -5.05 -3.03 -4.30
C VAL A 26 -4.81 -3.29 -5.79
N PRO A 27 -5.81 -3.07 -6.66
CA PRO A 27 -5.64 -3.09 -8.12
C PRO A 27 -4.64 -2.03 -8.60
N LYS A 28 -3.85 -2.38 -9.62
CA LYS A 28 -2.78 -1.52 -10.16
C LYS A 28 -3.26 -0.13 -10.59
N TYR A 29 -4.38 -0.04 -11.31
CA TYR A 29 -4.93 1.24 -11.77
C TYR A 29 -5.28 2.20 -10.62
N LEU A 30 -5.76 1.69 -9.47
CA LEU A 30 -6.01 2.55 -8.29
C LEU A 30 -4.69 3.09 -7.74
N SER A 31 -3.67 2.23 -7.65
CA SER A 31 -2.37 2.66 -7.15
C SER A 31 -1.68 3.69 -8.05
N GLU A 32 -1.92 3.64 -9.36
CA GLU A 32 -1.41 4.63 -10.33
C GLU A 32 -2.12 5.97 -10.14
N ILE A 33 -3.45 5.97 -10.04
CA ILE A 33 -4.24 7.19 -9.77
C ILE A 33 -3.82 7.83 -8.44
N TRP A 34 -3.58 7.04 -7.39
CA TRP A 34 -3.15 7.56 -6.09
C TRP A 34 -1.75 8.18 -6.13
N LYS A 35 -0.85 7.67 -6.98
CA LYS A 35 0.49 8.26 -7.19
C LYS A 35 0.43 9.59 -7.93
N GLU A 36 -0.52 9.74 -8.84
CA GLU A 36 -0.75 10.96 -9.62
C GLU A 36 -1.60 12.00 -8.87
N SER A 37 -2.23 11.60 -7.77
CA SER A 37 -3.04 12.49 -6.94
C SER A 37 -2.18 13.51 -6.21
N THR A 38 -2.71 14.71 -6.03
CA THR A 38 -2.04 15.78 -5.27
C THR A 38 -1.68 15.29 -3.86
N PRO A 39 -0.47 15.56 -3.35
CA PRO A 39 -0.10 15.19 -1.99
C PRO A 39 -1.13 15.70 -0.97
N ASN A 40 -1.42 14.90 0.06
CA ASN A 40 -2.42 15.18 1.10
C ASN A 40 -3.86 15.38 0.61
N SER A 41 -4.18 14.98 -0.63
CA SER A 41 -5.57 15.00 -1.12
C SER A 41 -6.30 13.67 -0.86
N ASP A 42 -7.61 13.76 -0.68
CA ASP A 42 -8.46 12.58 -0.58
C ASP A 42 -8.54 11.83 -1.93
N VAL A 43 -8.32 10.52 -1.89
CA VAL A 43 -8.39 9.62 -3.06
C VAL A 43 -9.69 8.80 -3.12
N GLY A 44 -10.52 8.87 -2.08
CA GLY A 44 -11.77 8.11 -1.98
C GLY A 44 -12.29 8.04 -0.55
N LYS A 45 -13.32 7.22 -0.35
CA LYS A 45 -13.96 7.01 0.96
C LYS A 45 -14.04 5.53 1.27
N LEU A 46 -13.69 5.15 2.50
CA LEU A 46 -13.84 3.78 3.00
C LEU A 46 -15.08 3.71 3.90
N LYS A 47 -16.06 2.91 3.51
CA LYS A 47 -17.27 2.63 4.27
C LYS A 47 -17.19 1.25 4.91
N ILE A 48 -17.39 1.19 6.22
CA ILE A 48 -17.43 -0.06 7.00
C ILE A 48 -18.84 -0.23 7.56
N THR A 49 -19.56 -1.23 7.05
CA THR A 49 -20.91 -1.56 7.52
C THR A 49 -20.83 -2.82 8.37
N ARG A 50 -21.09 -2.68 9.67
CA ARG A 50 -21.17 -3.83 10.58
C ARG A 50 -22.53 -4.52 10.40
N SER A 51 -22.52 -5.85 10.28
CA SER A 51 -23.76 -6.61 10.25
C SER A 51 -24.41 -6.59 11.63
N LYS A 52 -25.75 -6.56 11.67
CA LYS A 52 -26.54 -6.71 12.90
C LYS A 52 -26.62 -8.17 13.36
N LEU A 53 -26.25 -9.11 12.48
CA LEU A 53 -26.27 -10.54 12.77
C LEU A 53 -24.96 -10.98 13.46
N PRO A 54 -25.04 -11.76 14.56
CA PRO A 54 -23.85 -12.31 15.22
C PRO A 54 -22.99 -13.12 14.25
N GLY A 55 -21.67 -12.96 14.32
CA GLY A 55 -20.71 -13.77 13.55
C GLY A 55 -20.51 -13.38 12.09
N GLN A 56 -21.29 -12.43 11.53
CA GLN A 56 -21.01 -11.92 10.19
C GLN A 56 -19.85 -10.94 10.18
N LYS A 57 -18.91 -11.15 9.25
CA LYS A 57 -17.83 -10.19 8.97
C LYS A 57 -18.42 -8.86 8.49
N PRO A 58 -17.83 -7.71 8.85
CA PRO A 58 -18.26 -6.43 8.35
C PRO A 58 -18.08 -6.35 6.83
N GLU A 59 -18.99 -5.65 6.16
CA GLU A 59 -18.83 -5.29 4.77
C GLU A 59 -18.00 -4.01 4.67
N VAL A 60 -16.93 -4.07 3.88
CA VAL A 60 -16.03 -2.95 3.68
C VAL A 60 -16.00 -2.60 2.20
N ILE A 61 -16.35 -1.36 1.87
CA ILE A 61 -16.40 -0.84 0.51
C ILE A 61 -15.55 0.42 0.44
N PHE A 62 -14.63 0.47 -0.52
CA PHE A 62 -13.92 1.66 -0.91
C PHE A 62 -14.58 2.26 -2.14
N THR A 63 -14.91 3.55 -2.09
CA THR A 63 -15.41 4.30 -3.24
C THR A 63 -14.32 5.28 -3.68
N ALA A 64 -13.78 5.07 -4.88
CA ALA A 64 -12.78 5.95 -5.47
C ALA A 64 -13.36 7.34 -5.74
N LYS A 65 -12.53 8.37 -5.56
CA LYS A 65 -12.88 9.74 -5.95
C LYS A 65 -13.06 9.80 -7.47
N ASP A 66 -14.00 10.61 -7.94
CA ASP A 66 -14.17 10.85 -9.36
C ASP A 66 -12.99 11.67 -9.89
N THR A 67 -12.24 11.09 -10.83
CA THR A 67 -11.09 11.73 -11.47
C THR A 67 -11.35 11.97 -12.97
N GLY A 68 -12.58 11.79 -13.45
CA GLY A 68 -12.92 11.84 -14.88
C GLY A 68 -12.48 10.62 -15.69
N ASN A 69 -11.72 9.70 -15.08
CA ASN A 69 -11.32 8.43 -15.70
C ASN A 69 -12.48 7.42 -15.65
N ASP A 70 -12.68 6.63 -16.71
CA ASP A 70 -13.71 5.57 -16.73
C ASP A 70 -13.23 4.31 -15.98
N ILE A 71 -13.08 4.44 -14.67
CA ILE A 71 -12.75 3.33 -13.76
C ILE A 71 -13.96 2.91 -12.93
N PRO A 72 -13.98 1.66 -12.41
CA PRO A 72 -14.98 1.24 -11.43
C PRO A 72 -14.91 2.15 -10.21
N LYS A 73 -16.06 2.68 -9.78
CA LYS A 73 -16.12 3.60 -8.62
C LYS A 73 -16.02 2.86 -7.29
N ASP A 74 -16.71 1.73 -7.18
CA ASP A 74 -16.81 0.98 -5.94
C ASP A 74 -15.98 -0.30 -5.96
N HIS A 75 -15.30 -0.56 -4.85
CA HIS A 75 -14.46 -1.72 -4.64
C HIS A 75 -14.76 -2.37 -3.30
N LYS A 76 -15.08 -3.66 -3.32
CA LYS A 76 -15.29 -4.44 -2.10
C LYS A 76 -13.94 -4.90 -1.54
N PHE A 77 -13.71 -4.69 -0.26
CA PHE A 77 -12.56 -5.24 0.46
C PHE A 77 -12.95 -6.61 1.00
N VAL A 78 -12.37 -7.66 0.41
CA VAL A 78 -12.56 -9.03 0.87
C VAL A 78 -11.61 -9.30 2.03
N LEU A 79 -12.17 -9.38 3.24
CA LEU A 79 -11.40 -9.53 4.48
C LEU A 79 -10.92 -10.97 4.69
N THR A 80 -9.60 -11.13 4.84
CA THR A 80 -8.93 -12.38 5.16
C THR A 80 -8.22 -12.28 6.51
N GLY A 81 -8.27 -13.35 7.32
CA GLY A 81 -7.54 -13.38 8.59
C GLY A 81 -6.03 -13.34 8.37
N VAL A 82 -5.28 -12.94 9.39
CA VAL A 82 -3.80 -12.96 9.34
C VAL A 82 -3.25 -14.39 9.46
N GLY A 83 -4.08 -15.33 9.94
CA GLY A 83 -3.73 -16.75 10.06
C GLY A 83 -2.69 -16.98 11.16
N THR A 84 -1.74 -17.86 10.90
CA THR A 84 -0.61 -18.17 11.80
C THR A 84 0.61 -17.28 11.57
N GLN A 85 0.52 -16.30 10.67
CA GLN A 85 1.62 -15.39 10.37
C GLN A 85 1.62 -14.19 11.33
N ASN A 86 2.80 -13.76 11.76
CA ASN A 86 2.98 -12.50 12.49
C ASN A 86 3.68 -11.50 11.57
N LEU A 87 2.91 -10.52 11.09
CA LEU A 87 3.39 -9.51 10.14
C LEU A 87 3.50 -8.17 10.86
N VAL A 88 4.65 -7.51 10.69
CA VAL A 88 4.99 -6.23 11.32
C VAL A 88 5.48 -5.27 10.24
N VAL A 89 5.12 -4.00 10.35
CA VAL A 89 5.57 -2.94 9.45
C VAL A 89 6.77 -2.25 10.08
N PHE A 90 7.84 -2.11 9.30
CA PHE A 90 9.02 -1.33 9.66
C PHE A 90 9.13 -0.12 8.75
N SER A 91 9.50 1.02 9.31
CA SER A 91 9.92 2.20 8.56
C SER A 91 11.41 2.44 8.74
N LYS A 92 11.98 3.08 7.72
CA LYS A 92 13.38 3.49 7.67
C LYS A 92 13.42 4.94 7.24
N THR A 93 13.82 5.81 8.15
CA THR A 93 13.85 7.26 7.90
C THR A 93 15.31 7.72 7.83
N PRO A 94 15.76 8.29 6.70
CA PRO A 94 17.10 8.86 6.60
C PRO A 94 17.22 10.09 7.50
N ILE A 95 18.33 10.20 8.21
CA ILE A 95 18.70 11.36 9.02
C ILE A 95 19.82 12.10 8.28
N PHE A 96 19.57 13.36 7.95
CA PHE A 96 20.52 14.23 7.28
C PHE A 96 21.14 15.20 8.28
N GLY A 97 22.47 15.30 8.25
CA GLY A 97 23.25 16.27 9.01
C GLY A 97 23.57 17.46 8.12
N GLU A 98 23.66 18.64 8.72
CA GLU A 98 24.05 19.85 8.01
C GLU A 98 25.56 20.08 8.20
N ASN A 99 26.31 20.06 7.10
CA ASN A 99 27.74 20.29 7.14
C ASN A 99 28.03 21.81 7.11
N SER A 100 28.48 22.36 8.24
CA SER A 100 28.60 23.81 8.48
C SER A 100 29.56 24.53 7.53
N THR A 101 30.39 23.80 6.78
CA THR A 101 31.43 24.35 5.90
C THR A 101 30.99 24.46 4.43
N THR A 102 30.02 23.65 3.98
CA THR A 102 29.63 23.56 2.56
C THR A 102 28.12 23.68 2.33
N GLY A 103 27.30 23.68 3.39
CA GLY A 103 25.84 23.80 3.29
C GLY A 103 25.15 22.60 2.63
N THR A 104 25.88 21.50 2.40
CA THR A 104 25.35 20.29 1.81
C THR A 104 24.75 19.39 2.89
N LYS A 105 23.62 18.75 2.57
CA LYS A 105 22.96 17.76 3.44
C LYS A 105 23.59 16.40 3.18
N GLU A 106 24.29 15.87 4.17
CA GLU A 106 24.90 14.54 4.10
C GLU A 106 24.07 13.53 4.89
N LEU A 107 23.86 12.34 4.32
CA LEU A 107 23.20 11.24 5.02
C LEU A 107 24.15 10.72 6.10
N VAL A 108 23.82 10.99 7.36
CA VAL A 108 24.66 10.65 8.51
C VAL A 108 24.19 9.37 9.20
N SER A 109 22.90 9.09 9.21
CA SER A 109 22.35 7.87 9.81
C SER A 109 20.95 7.56 9.32
N GLU A 110 20.38 6.47 9.81
CA GLU A 110 19.04 6.01 9.47
C GLU A 110 18.32 5.58 10.75
N LYS A 111 17.14 6.14 11.01
CA LYS A 111 16.27 5.68 12.10
C LYS A 111 15.44 4.50 11.60
N ILE A 112 15.40 3.42 12.38
CA ILE A 112 14.53 2.27 12.13
C ILE A 112 13.44 2.27 13.20
N ALA A 113 12.19 2.10 12.79
CA ALA A 113 11.06 2.01 13.70
C ALA A 113 10.11 0.87 13.33
N VAL A 114 9.50 0.27 14.33
CA VAL A 114 8.32 -0.59 14.19
C VAL A 114 7.10 0.32 14.13
N ASP A 115 6.44 0.35 12.98
CA ASP A 115 5.26 1.16 12.77
C ASP A 115 4.01 0.46 13.30
N GLY A 116 3.96 -0.87 13.37
CA GLY A 116 2.82 -1.58 13.94
C GLY A 116 2.66 -3.01 13.44
N LYS A 117 1.70 -3.73 14.03
CA LYS A 117 1.39 -5.12 13.73
C LYS A 117 0.19 -5.22 12.80
N VAL A 118 0.28 -6.03 11.76
CA VAL A 118 -0.85 -6.30 10.87
C VAL A 118 -1.90 -7.13 11.63
N ILE A 119 -3.08 -6.56 11.83
CA ILE A 119 -4.20 -7.21 12.52
C ILE A 119 -5.29 -7.68 11.56
N GLN A 120 -5.26 -7.24 10.30
CA GLN A 120 -6.25 -7.59 9.29
C GLN A 120 -5.62 -7.56 7.90
N ARG A 121 -5.96 -8.55 7.07
CA ARG A 121 -5.65 -8.55 5.63
C ARG A 121 -6.91 -8.31 4.82
N ALA A 122 -6.77 -7.64 3.69
CA ALA A 122 -7.87 -7.47 2.76
C ALA A 122 -7.38 -7.48 1.31
N GLU A 123 -8.25 -7.90 0.40
CA GLU A 123 -8.08 -7.71 -1.03
C GLU A 123 -9.16 -6.77 -1.54
N CYS A 124 -8.74 -5.61 -2.04
CA CYS A 124 -9.61 -4.66 -2.73
C CYS A 124 -9.94 -5.20 -4.12
N ARG A 125 -11.22 -5.50 -4.35
CA ARG A 125 -11.72 -6.00 -5.63
C ARG A 125 -12.74 -5.04 -6.21
N PRO A 126 -12.64 -4.66 -7.50
CA PRO A 126 -13.68 -3.89 -8.15
C PRO A 126 -14.98 -4.66 -8.12
N ILE A 127 -16.10 -3.95 -7.95
CA ILE A 127 -17.41 -4.52 -8.20
C ILE A 127 -17.50 -4.77 -9.71
N ALA A 128 -17.95 -5.96 -10.09
CA ALA A 128 -17.96 -6.40 -11.49
C ALA A 128 -19.07 -5.70 -12.28
N ASP A 129 -18.83 -4.45 -12.64
CA ASP A 129 -19.67 -3.64 -13.51
C ASP A 129 -19.17 -3.66 -14.96
N GLU A 130 -19.96 -3.11 -15.88
CA GLU A 130 -19.57 -3.02 -17.30
C GLU A 130 -18.30 -2.18 -17.50
N LYS A 131 -18.03 -1.19 -16.63
CA LYS A 131 -16.82 -0.38 -16.64
C LYS A 131 -15.58 -1.22 -16.36
N TYR A 132 -15.63 -2.07 -15.33
CA TYR A 132 -14.54 -2.98 -15.00
C TYR A 132 -14.25 -3.97 -16.11
N LYS A 133 -15.29 -4.51 -16.76
CA LYS A 133 -15.13 -5.42 -17.90
C LYS A 133 -14.41 -4.73 -19.07
N LYS A 134 -14.78 -3.49 -19.39
CA LYS A 134 -14.11 -2.68 -20.44
C LYS A 134 -12.64 -2.43 -20.10
N LEU A 135 -12.35 -1.98 -18.88
CA LEU A 135 -10.99 -1.73 -18.41
C LEU A 135 -10.14 -3.01 -18.50
N LYS A 136 -10.68 -4.15 -18.06
CA LYS A 136 -9.96 -5.43 -18.13
C LYS A 136 -9.66 -5.85 -19.57
N ARG A 137 -10.59 -5.64 -20.52
CA ARG A 137 -10.34 -5.89 -21.95
C ARG A 137 -9.23 -5.00 -22.50
N TYR A 138 -9.25 -3.71 -22.17
CA TYR A 138 -8.22 -2.76 -22.60
C TYR A 138 -6.84 -3.15 -22.07
N VAL A 139 -6.72 -3.40 -20.75
CA VAL A 139 -5.46 -3.81 -20.12
C VAL A 139 -4.96 -5.13 -20.70
N SER A 140 -5.85 -6.10 -20.96
CA SER A 140 -5.49 -7.37 -21.58
C SER A 140 -4.96 -7.18 -23.00
N HIS A 141 -5.62 -6.35 -23.81
CA HIS A 141 -5.20 -6.06 -25.18
C HIS A 141 -3.85 -5.32 -25.21
N TYR A 142 -3.69 -4.31 -24.37
CA TYR A 142 -2.46 -3.53 -24.26
C TYR A 142 -1.26 -4.40 -23.81
N ASN A 143 -1.47 -5.30 -22.84
CA ASN A 143 -0.42 -6.23 -22.42
C ASN A 143 -0.12 -7.29 -23.49
N SER A 144 -1.11 -7.68 -24.31
CA SER A 144 -0.89 -8.58 -25.45
C SER A 144 0.02 -7.94 -26.50
N ILE A 145 -0.16 -6.65 -26.79
CA ILE A 145 0.67 -5.90 -27.75
C ILE A 145 2.10 -5.73 -27.22
N ARG A 146 2.26 -5.34 -25.95
CA ARG A 146 3.60 -5.18 -25.37
C ARG A 146 4.39 -6.48 -25.24
N ASN A 147 3.71 -7.61 -25.12
CA ASN A 147 4.36 -8.92 -25.13
C ASN A 147 4.75 -9.38 -26.56
N THR A 148 4.18 -8.80 -27.62
CA THR A 148 4.59 -9.10 -29.01
C THR A 148 5.75 -8.23 -29.49
N ASP A 149 6.01 -7.07 -28.86
CA ASP A 149 7.13 -6.18 -29.21
C ASP A 149 8.48 -6.62 -28.60
N ILE A 150 8.53 -7.76 -27.89
CA ILE A 150 9.76 -8.41 -27.47
C ILE A 150 9.98 -9.63 -28.36
N THR A 151 10.35 -9.39 -29.62
CA THR A 151 10.93 -10.41 -30.49
C THR A 151 12.38 -10.00 -30.75
N PHE A 152 13.32 -10.88 -30.40
CA PHE A 152 14.76 -10.69 -30.55
C PHE A 152 15.17 -10.46 -32.01
#